data_AF-A0AAN2A1M2-F1
#
_entry.id   AF-A0AAN2A1M2-F1
#
_cell.length_a   1.000
_cell.length_b   1.000
_cell.length_c   1.000
_cell.angle_alpha   90.00
_cell.angle_beta   90.00
_cell.angle_gamma   90.00
#
_symmetry.space_group_name_H-M   'P 1'
#
loop_
_entity.id
_entity.type
_entity.pdbx_description
1 polymer ?
#
loop_
_entity_poly.entity_id
_entity_poly.type
_entity_poly.pdbx_seq_one_letter_code
_entity_poly.pdbx_strand_id
1 'polypeptide(L)'
;MTPHQIEQFEQFWKSYPRRIGKGAARKAFEKALKLASFEEVMTGLQRQIPYYQSREQQFIPHPTTWLNQERWADDPQPMRERQRGNMADFGREVMEMYYDRTNTIPSSSH
;
A
#
# COMPACT_ATOMS: atom_id res chain seq x y z
N MET A 1 -5.57 -5.54 21.77
CA MET A 1 -4.78 -6.75 21.54
C MET A 1 -4.73 -7.64 22.78
N THR A 2 -5.06 -8.92 22.65
CA THR A 2 -4.82 -9.93 23.71
C THR A 2 -3.34 -10.32 23.77
N PRO A 3 -2.84 -10.94 24.86
CA PRO A 3 -1.46 -11.44 24.94
C PRO A 3 -1.10 -12.34 23.76
N HIS A 4 -2.01 -13.24 23.37
CA HIS A 4 -1.83 -14.12 22.23
C HIS A 4 -1.66 -13.36 20.90
N GLN A 5 -2.44 -12.29 20.68
CA GLN A 5 -2.32 -11.46 19.48
C GLN A 5 -0.98 -10.71 19.43
N ILE A 6 -0.38 -10.39 20.59
CA ILE A 6 0.97 -9.79 20.67
C ILE A 6 2.02 -10.76 20.14
N GLU A 7 1.94 -12.03 20.54
CA GLU A 7 2.84 -13.08 20.03
C GLU A 7 2.68 -13.27 18.51
N GLN A 8 1.43 -13.32 18.04
CA GLN A 8 1.10 -13.40 16.61
C GLN A 8 1.69 -12.22 15.82
N PHE A 9 1.57 -11.00 16.35
CA PHE A 9 2.15 -9.82 15.71
C PHE A 9 3.68 -9.87 15.70
N GLU A 10 4.32 -10.28 16.78
CA GLU A 10 5.79 -10.42 16.81
C GLU A 10 6.27 -11.50 15.83
N GLN A 11 5.50 -12.58 15.65
CA GLN A 11 5.77 -13.59 14.61
C GLN A 11 5.66 -12.99 13.20
N PHE A 12 4.54 -12.33 12.89
CA PHE A 12 4.36 -11.60 11.62
C PHE A 12 5.49 -10.59 11.37
N TRP A 13 5.85 -9.82 12.41
CA TRP A 13 6.90 -8.80 12.34
C TRP A 13 8.27 -9.39 12.04
N LYS A 14 8.61 -10.54 12.61
CA LYS A 14 9.89 -11.23 12.35
C LYS A 14 9.94 -11.81 10.94
N SER A 15 8.83 -12.29 10.40
CA SER A 15 8.76 -12.87 9.05
C SER A 15 8.78 -11.82 7.93
N TYR A 16 8.36 -10.59 8.21
CA TYR A 16 8.29 -9.55 7.18
C TYR A 16 9.70 -9.02 6.81
N PRO A 17 10.10 -9.00 5.53
CA PRO A 17 11.47 -8.64 5.14
C PRO A 17 11.79 -7.14 5.33
N ARG A 18 10.80 -6.25 5.15
CA ARG A 18 10.96 -4.79 5.34
C ARG A 18 10.21 -4.29 6.57
N ARG A 19 10.91 -4.20 7.71
CA ARG A 19 10.32 -3.91 9.02
C ARG A 19 10.36 -2.42 9.37
N ILE A 20 9.42 -1.65 8.83
CA ILE A 20 9.30 -0.19 9.06
C ILE A 20 7.95 0.15 9.69
N GLY A 21 7.93 1.12 10.60
CA GLY A 21 6.69 1.68 11.15
C GLY A 21 5.94 0.74 12.10
N LYS A 22 6.64 0.08 13.04
CA LYS A 22 6.09 -0.96 13.94
C LYS A 22 4.79 -0.56 14.64
N GLY A 23 4.67 0.68 15.12
CA GLY A 23 3.46 1.16 15.81
C GLY A 23 2.23 1.25 14.89
N ALA A 24 2.41 1.72 13.66
CA ALA A 24 1.33 1.78 12.66
C ALA A 24 0.97 0.37 12.16
N ALA A 25 1.98 -0.47 11.95
CA ALA A 25 1.78 -1.87 11.56
C ALA A 25 0.99 -2.65 12.62
N ARG A 26 1.24 -2.42 13.91
CA ARG A 26 0.48 -3.04 15.00
C ARG A 26 -1.01 -2.70 14.93
N LYS A 27 -1.35 -1.42 14.75
CA LYS A 27 -2.74 -0.97 14.60
C LYS A 27 -3.41 -1.58 13.35
N ALA A 28 -2.68 -1.66 12.24
CA ALA A 28 -3.17 -2.30 11.02
C ALA A 28 -3.37 -3.82 11.20
N PHE A 29 -2.49 -4.48 11.96
CA PHE A 29 -2.57 -5.91 12.24
C PHE A 29 -3.79 -6.24 13.12
N GLU A 30 -4.07 -5.42 14.13
CA GLU A 30 -5.29 -5.55 14.93
C GLU A 30 -6.57 -5.43 14.09
N LYS A 31 -6.55 -4.61 13.03
CA LYS A 31 -7.67 -4.52 12.08
C LYS A 31 -7.73 -5.75 11.17
N ALA A 32 -6.58 -6.20 10.65
CA ALA A 32 -6.50 -7.40 9.82
C ALA A 32 -7.03 -8.64 10.54
N LEU A 33 -6.71 -8.82 11.83
CA LEU A 33 -7.22 -9.93 12.64
C LEU A 33 -8.74 -9.90 12.90
N LYS A 34 -9.44 -8.80 12.57
CA LYS A 34 -10.90 -8.75 12.60
C LYS A 34 -11.53 -9.19 11.27
N LEU A 35 -10.74 -9.19 10.21
CA LEU A 35 -11.18 -9.50 8.83
C LEU A 35 -10.77 -10.91 8.43
N ALA A 36 -9.62 -11.37 8.90
CA ALA A 36 -9.05 -12.68 8.61
C ALA A 36 -8.35 -13.28 9.83
N SER A 37 -8.18 -14.58 9.82
CA SER A 37 -7.46 -15.33 10.84
C SER A 37 -5.95 -15.07 10.73
N PHE A 38 -5.24 -15.21 11.85
CA PHE A 38 -3.78 -15.08 11.85
C PHE A 38 -3.10 -16.02 10.84
N GLU A 39 -3.62 -17.24 10.71
CA GLU A 39 -3.11 -18.22 9.75
C GLU A 39 -3.28 -17.77 8.30
N GLU A 40 -4.41 -17.15 7.96
CA GLU A 40 -4.66 -16.62 6.60
C GLU A 40 -3.70 -15.48 6.27
N VAL A 41 -3.50 -14.57 7.22
CA VAL A 41 -2.54 -13.46 7.11
C VAL A 41 -1.12 -13.99 6.92
N MET A 42 -0.69 -14.95 7.75
CA MET A 42 0.65 -15.54 7.62
C MET A 42 0.82 -16.34 6.33
N THR A 43 -0.19 -17.10 5.91
CA THR A 43 -0.18 -17.88 4.66
C THR A 43 -0.07 -16.95 3.45
N GLY A 44 -0.80 -15.83 3.44
CA GLY A 44 -0.66 -14.78 2.44
C GLY A 44 0.75 -14.19 2.39
N LEU A 45 1.34 -13.89 3.56
CA LEU A 45 2.71 -13.39 3.63
C LEU A 45 3.73 -14.41 3.09
N GLN A 46 3.63 -15.67 3.51
CA GLN A 46 4.54 -16.74 3.07
C GLN A 46 4.51 -16.94 1.55
N ARG A 47 3.32 -16.83 0.93
CA ARG A 47 3.18 -16.88 -0.54
C ARG A 47 3.93 -15.76 -1.26
N GLN A 48 4.05 -14.59 -0.63
CA GLN A 48 4.68 -13.41 -1.24
C GLN A 48 6.17 -13.23 -0.86
N ILE A 49 6.66 -13.90 0.20
CA ILE A 49 8.07 -13.83 0.62
C ILE A 49 9.05 -14.16 -0.52
N PRO A 50 8.88 -15.23 -1.32
CA PRO A 50 9.80 -15.55 -2.42
C PRO A 50 9.90 -14.41 -3.44
N TYR A 51 8.78 -13.72 -3.70
CA TYR A 51 8.75 -12.55 -4.58
C TYR A 51 9.44 -11.34 -3.95
N TYR A 52 9.37 -11.16 -2.63
CA TYR A 52 10.04 -10.05 -1.95
C TYR A 52 11.55 -10.27 -1.80
N GLN A 53 12.01 -11.52 -1.66
CA GLN A 53 13.43 -11.85 -1.53
C GLN A 53 14.23 -11.58 -2.82
N SER A 54 13.60 -11.67 -3.98
CA SER A 54 14.26 -11.40 -5.27
C SER A 54 14.32 -9.91 -5.64
N ARG A 55 13.78 -9.02 -4.80
CA ARG A 55 13.68 -7.58 -5.08
C ARG A 55 14.44 -6.74 -4.06
N GLU A 56 14.83 -5.55 -4.51
CA GLU A 56 15.38 -4.53 -3.61
C GLU A 56 14.33 -4.12 -2.56
N GLN A 57 14.79 -3.88 -1.33
CA GLN A 57 13.93 -3.55 -0.18
C GLN A 57 12.99 -2.36 -0.44
N GLN A 58 13.38 -1.42 -1.30
CA GLN A 58 12.56 -0.27 -1.68
C GLN A 58 11.23 -0.65 -2.36
N PHE A 59 11.18 -1.78 -3.06
CA PHE A 59 9.97 -2.26 -3.77
C PHE A 59 9.08 -3.16 -2.91
N ILE A 60 9.51 -3.50 -1.70
CA ILE A 60 8.69 -4.27 -0.76
C ILE A 60 7.75 -3.27 -0.07
N PRO A 61 6.42 -3.48 -0.11
CA PRO A 61 5.47 -2.60 0.57
C PRO A 61 5.74 -2.58 2.08
N HIS A 62 5.41 -1.48 2.74
CA HIS A 62 5.48 -1.42 4.20
C HIS A 62 4.43 -2.36 4.80
N PRO A 63 4.71 -3.00 5.95
CA PRO A 63 3.77 -3.94 6.58
C PRO A 63 2.41 -3.28 6.86
N THR A 64 2.38 -2.00 7.23
CA THR A 64 1.15 -1.21 7.40
C THR A 64 0.32 -1.15 6.12
N THR A 65 0.95 -0.85 4.98
CA THR A 65 0.28 -0.79 3.67
C THR A 65 -0.20 -2.16 3.25
N TRP A 66 0.62 -3.19 3.45
CA TRP A 66 0.29 -4.57 3.12
C TRP A 66 -0.94 -5.07 3.90
N LEU A 67 -1.01 -4.76 5.20
CA LEU A 67 -2.13 -5.11 6.06
C LEU A 67 -3.40 -4.30 5.73
N ASN A 68 -3.27 -2.99 5.50
CA ASN A 68 -4.44 -2.15 5.18
C ASN A 68 -5.05 -2.46 3.81
N GLN A 69 -4.27 -3.02 2.88
CA GLN A 69 -4.74 -3.43 1.55
C GLN A 69 -5.20 -4.88 1.49
N GLU A 70 -5.26 -5.58 2.64
CA GLU A 70 -5.78 -6.95 2.71
C GLU A 70 -5.02 -7.94 1.79
N ARG A 71 -3.72 -7.68 1.57
CA ARG A 71 -2.89 -8.40 0.59
C ARG A 71 -2.64 -9.88 0.91
N TRP A 72 -3.14 -10.35 2.04
CA TRP A 72 -3.16 -11.80 2.34
C TRP A 72 -4.18 -12.55 1.49
N ALA A 73 -5.22 -11.85 1.01
CA ALA A 73 -6.27 -12.38 0.14
C ALA A 73 -5.92 -12.23 -1.35
N ASP A 74 -4.96 -11.37 -1.71
CA ASP A 74 -4.48 -11.22 -3.08
C ASP A 74 -3.77 -12.50 -3.56
N ASP A 75 -4.08 -12.89 -4.80
CA ASP A 75 -3.28 -13.87 -5.54
C ASP A 75 -1.85 -13.34 -5.75
N PRO A 76 -0.82 -14.21 -5.70
CA PRO A 76 0.55 -13.80 -5.99
C PRO A 76 0.58 -13.24 -7.41
N GLN A 77 0.69 -11.92 -7.54
CA GLN A 77 0.66 -11.31 -8.87
C GLN A 77 1.80 -11.91 -9.69
N PRO A 78 1.51 -12.53 -10.86
CA PRO A 78 2.57 -12.86 -11.80
C PRO A 78 3.28 -11.53 -12.12
N MET A 79 4.60 -11.58 -12.28
CA MET A 79 5.47 -10.43 -12.52
C MET A 79 4.90 -9.52 -13.62
N ARG A 80 4.02 -8.59 -13.24
CA ARG A 80 3.56 -7.54 -14.14
C ARG A 80 4.62 -6.47 -14.06
N GLU A 81 5.48 -6.48 -15.07
CA GLU A 81 6.21 -5.31 -15.56
C GLU A 81 5.37 -4.07 -15.24
N ARG A 82 5.94 -3.14 -14.47
CA ARG A 82 5.26 -1.94 -13.99
C ARG A 82 4.40 -1.33 -15.11
N GLN A 83 3.09 -1.54 -15.07
CA GLN A 83 2.17 -0.63 -15.72
C GLN A 83 2.19 0.65 -14.88
N ARG A 84 3.11 1.54 -15.24
CA ARG A 84 2.94 2.98 -15.05
C ARG A 84 1.58 3.33 -15.65
N GLY A 85 0.57 3.55 -14.83
CA GLY A 85 -0.76 3.92 -15.30
C GLY A 85 -1.56 4.58 -14.19
N ASN A 86 -1.86 5.86 -14.39
CA ASN A 86 -2.97 6.61 -13.80
C ASN A 86 -2.78 7.35 -12.46
N MET A 87 -1.73 8.16 -12.37
CA MET A 87 -1.80 9.45 -11.63
C MET A 87 -1.24 10.60 -12.49
N ALA A 88 -1.51 10.58 -13.78
CA ALA A 88 -1.24 11.69 -14.70
C ALA A 88 -2.46 12.08 -15.55
N ASP A 89 -3.53 11.28 -15.50
CA ASP A 89 -4.74 11.48 -16.31
C ASP A 89 -5.77 12.36 -15.58
N PHE A 90 -5.98 12.14 -14.28
CA PHE A 90 -6.90 12.95 -13.46
C PHE A 90 -6.38 14.36 -13.12
N GLY A 91 -5.11 14.66 -13.41
CA GLY A 91 -4.45 15.91 -13.02
C GLY A 91 -4.42 16.98 -14.12
N ARG A 92 -4.63 16.62 -15.39
CA ARG A 92 -4.57 17.58 -16.50
C ARG A 92 -5.87 18.36 -16.71
N GLU A 93 -7.01 17.72 -16.52
CA GLU A 93 -8.32 18.38 -16.71
C GLU A 93 -8.62 19.45 -15.65
N VAL A 94 -8.27 19.17 -14.39
CA VAL A 94 -8.49 20.11 -13.27
C VAL A 94 -7.54 21.31 -13.31
N MET A 95 -6.35 21.17 -13.90
CA MET A 95 -5.35 22.24 -13.98
C MET A 95 -5.62 23.20 -15.15
N GLU A 96 -6.16 22.70 -16.27
CA GLU A 96 -6.63 23.55 -17.38
C GLU A 96 -7.88 24.34 -16.98
N MET A 97 -8.81 23.75 -16.23
CA MET A 97 -10.00 24.44 -15.71
C MET A 97 -9.65 25.57 -14.72
N TYR A 98 -8.51 25.46 -14.03
CA TYR A 98 -8.00 26.48 -13.12
C TYR A 98 -7.21 27.60 -13.81
N TYR A 99 -6.68 27.37 -15.02
CA TYR A 99 -5.97 28.40 -15.78
C TYR A 99 -6.91 29.26 -16.63
N ASP A 100 -8.04 28.69 -17.08
CA ASP A 100 -9.04 29.42 -17.89
C ASP A 100 -9.90 30.39 -17.05
N ARG A 101 -10.02 30.17 -15.73
CA ARG A 101 -10.94 30.92 -14.87
C ARG A 101 -10.39 32.24 -14.29
N THR A 102 -9.12 32.59 -14.51
CA THR A 102 -8.52 33.79 -13.90
C THR A 102 -8.01 34.85 -14.89
N ASN A 103 -8.11 34.64 -16.21
CA ASN A 103 -7.82 35.67 -17.20
C ASN A 103 -9.11 36.18 -17.88
N THR A 104 -9.90 36.96 -17.13
CA THR A 104 -10.89 37.86 -17.72
C THR A 104 -10.20 39.15 -18.17
N ILE A 105 -10.35 39.44 -19.46
CA ILE A 105 -9.91 40.62 -20.24
C ILE A 105 -10.26 41.96 -19.54
N PRO A 106 -9.47 43.04 -19.75
CA PRO A 106 -10.09 44.16 -20.45
C PRO A 106 -9.34 44.58 -21.72
N SER A 107 -10.18 44.85 -22.72
CA SER A 107 -9.92 45.35 -24.06
C SER A 107 -9.43 46.79 -24.04
N SER A 108 -8.50 47.16 -24.93
CA SER A 108 -8.40 48.46 -25.65
C SER A 108 -7.09 48.45 -26.46
N SER A 109 -7.14 48.34 -27.79
CA SER A 109 -7.29 49.43 -28.77
C SER A 109 -6.08 50.35 -28.91
N HIS A 110 -5.19 50.05 -29.86
CA HIS A 110 -4.78 50.97 -30.94
C HIS A 110 -4.04 50.21 -32.05
#